data_AF-A0A926C1I2-F1
#
_entry.id   AF-A0A926C1I2-F1
#
_cell.length_a   1.000
_cell.length_b   1.000
_cell.length_c   1.000
_cell.angle_alpha   90.00
_cell.angle_beta   90.00
_cell.angle_gamma   90.00
#
_symmetry.space_group_name_H-M   'P 1'
#
loop_
_entity.id
_entity.type
_entity.pdbx_description
1 polymer ?
#
loop_
_entity_poly.entity_id
_entity_poly.type
_entity_poly.pdbx_seq_one_letter_code
_entity_poly.pdbx_strand_id
1 'polypeptide(L)'
;MRKLFSSLLLLLAMAPTTLTAQVIVNGRDVNEMPDVEYIELIEDQRPFMQRQVFAVIDYGQPIRWGELRLHRIQDENRRDRVFGSEMDIFNFLHKNGWVHEMTFAKEACVYHIFRRKRDQGGADK
;
A
#
# COMPACT_ATOMS: atom_id res chain seq x y z
N MET A 1 11.95 -3.43 -46.19
CA MET A 1 10.94 -4.00 -45.27
C MET A 1 11.54 -4.64 -44.01
N ARG A 2 12.61 -5.46 -44.07
CA ARG A 2 13.23 -6.07 -42.86
C ARG A 2 13.75 -5.09 -41.80
N LYS A 3 14.22 -3.89 -42.19
CA LYS A 3 14.72 -2.86 -41.25
C LYS A 3 13.62 -2.07 -40.51
N LEU A 4 12.37 -2.13 -40.98
CA LEU A 4 11.22 -1.46 -40.34
C LEU A 4 10.63 -2.32 -39.21
N PHE A 5 10.68 -3.64 -39.35
CA PHE A 5 10.27 -4.57 -38.29
C PHE A 5 11.20 -4.54 -37.07
N SER A 6 12.51 -4.37 -37.28
CA SER A 6 13.48 -4.27 -36.19
C SER A 6 13.31 -2.99 -35.34
N SER A 7 12.86 -1.88 -35.94
CA SER A 7 12.63 -0.63 -35.21
C SER A 7 11.35 -0.64 -34.39
N LEU A 8 10.31 -1.35 -34.86
CA LEU A 8 9.03 -1.47 -34.15
C LEU A 8 9.14 -2.36 -32.90
N LEU A 9 10.00 -3.38 -32.94
CA LEU A 9 10.26 -4.26 -31.80
C LEU A 9 11.01 -3.55 -30.66
N LEU A 10 11.84 -2.56 -31.00
CA LEU A 10 12.59 -1.77 -30.02
C LEU A 10 11.73 -0.71 -29.30
N LEU A 11 10.68 -0.20 -29.97
CA LEU A 11 9.73 0.72 -29.34
C LEU A 11 8.78 0.03 -28.34
N LEU A 12 8.47 -1.27 -28.54
CA LEU A 12 7.59 -2.00 -27.63
C LEU A 12 8.26 -2.35 -26.29
N ALA A 13 9.60 -2.34 -26.24
CA ALA A 13 10.38 -2.62 -25.03
C ALA A 13 10.50 -1.43 -24.06
N MET A 14 10.03 -0.24 -24.44
CA MET A 14 10.05 0.98 -23.63
C MET A 14 8.65 1.30 -23.05
N ALA A 15 7.78 0.31 -22.88
CA ALA A 15 6.58 0.51 -22.08
C ALA A 15 7.02 0.75 -20.63
N PRO A 16 6.71 1.90 -20.01
CA PRO A 16 7.01 2.11 -18.60
C PRO A 16 6.15 1.12 -17.81
N THR A 17 6.76 0.04 -17.34
CA THR A 17 6.18 -0.75 -16.26
C THR A 17 6.19 0.16 -15.04
N THR A 18 5.05 0.76 -14.74
CA THR A 18 4.84 1.40 -13.45
C THR A 18 4.90 0.28 -12.42
N LEU A 19 6.12 0.01 -11.92
CA LEU A 19 6.33 -0.90 -10.82
C LEU A 19 5.76 -0.20 -9.58
N THR A 20 4.46 -0.36 -9.33
CA THR A 20 3.91 0.05 -8.04
C THR A 20 4.57 -0.82 -6.99
N ALA A 21 5.08 -0.21 -5.92
CA ALA A 21 5.63 -1.00 -4.84
C ALA A 21 4.51 -1.85 -4.22
N GLN A 22 4.87 -3.03 -3.73
CA GLN A 22 3.88 -3.96 -3.18
C GLN A 22 3.49 -3.53 -1.76
N VAL A 23 2.20 -3.59 -1.43
CA VAL A 23 1.70 -3.48 -0.05
C VAL A 23 1.52 -4.89 0.48
N ILE A 24 2.62 -5.48 0.95
CA ILE A 24 2.63 -6.85 1.46
C ILE A 24 2.26 -6.85 2.94
N VAL A 25 1.20 -7.57 3.32
CA VAL A 25 0.75 -7.72 4.70
C VAL A 25 0.45 -9.18 4.96
N ASN A 26 1.03 -9.75 6.02
CA ASN A 26 0.93 -11.18 6.33
C ASN A 26 1.30 -12.07 5.12
N GLY A 27 2.36 -11.72 4.41
CA GLY A 27 2.85 -12.46 3.23
C GLY A 27 1.97 -12.40 1.99
N ARG A 28 0.92 -11.57 1.98
CA ARG A 28 0.02 -11.39 0.83
C ARG A 28 0.10 -9.95 0.33
N ASP A 29 0.16 -9.77 -0.99
CA ASP A 29 0.10 -8.45 -1.61
C ASP A 29 -1.36 -7.97 -1.66
N VAL A 30 -1.67 -6.96 -0.86
CA VAL A 30 -3.01 -6.36 -0.77
C VAL A 30 -3.35 -5.63 -2.07
N ASN A 31 -2.35 -5.17 -2.83
CA ASN A 31 -2.58 -4.55 -4.13
C ASN A 31 -3.15 -5.53 -5.16
N GLU A 32 -2.88 -6.83 -5.04
CA GLU A 32 -3.32 -7.85 -6.00
C GLU A 32 -4.68 -8.49 -5.63
N MET A 33 -5.28 -8.11 -4.50
CA MET A 33 -6.57 -8.65 -4.05
C MET A 33 -7.75 -7.94 -4.74
N PRO A 34 -8.55 -8.62 -5.58
CA PRO A 34 -9.59 -7.98 -6.39
C PRO A 34 -10.81 -7.53 -5.58
N ASP A 35 -11.03 -8.11 -4.40
CA ASP A 35 -12.15 -7.86 -3.50
C ASP A 35 -11.83 -6.81 -2.41
N VAL A 36 -10.59 -6.35 -2.32
CA VAL A 36 -10.18 -5.32 -1.36
C VAL A 36 -10.27 -3.93 -2.00
N GLU A 37 -11.31 -3.17 -1.65
CA GLU A 37 -11.47 -1.76 -2.06
C GLU A 37 -10.97 -0.77 -1.00
N TYR A 38 -10.94 -1.17 0.27
CA TYR A 38 -10.58 -0.33 1.40
C TYR A 38 -9.51 -0.99 2.25
N ILE A 39 -8.65 -0.16 2.83
CA ILE A 39 -7.75 -0.55 3.91
C ILE A 39 -7.84 0.47 5.04
N GLU A 40 -7.60 0.01 6.25
CA GLU A 40 -7.46 0.82 7.45
C GLU A 40 -6.02 0.72 7.95
N LEU A 41 -5.38 1.87 8.12
CA LEU A 41 -4.13 2.00 8.86
C LEU A 41 -4.47 2.23 10.34
N ILE A 42 -4.02 1.33 11.19
CA ILE A 42 -4.20 1.40 12.64
C ILE A 42 -2.91 1.94 13.27
N GLU A 43 -2.98 3.13 13.85
CA GLU A 43 -1.88 3.76 14.58
C GLU A 43 -2.16 3.80 16.07
N ASP A 44 -1.23 3.27 16.87
CA ASP A 44 -1.29 3.30 18.32
C ASP A 44 -0.68 4.62 18.84
N GLN A 45 -1.49 5.46 19.49
CA GLN A 45 -1.11 6.79 19.99
C GLN A 45 -0.22 6.74 21.24
N ARG A 46 0.72 5.80 21.34
CA ARG A 46 1.73 5.75 22.42
C ARG A 46 3.04 6.35 21.92
N PRO A 47 3.14 7.68 21.74
CA PRO A 47 4.13 8.34 20.89
C PRO A 47 5.51 8.38 21.58
N PHE A 48 5.54 8.20 22.90
CA PHE A 48 6.75 8.26 23.72
C PHE A 48 7.47 6.92 23.89
N MET A 49 6.96 5.82 23.31
CA MET A 49 7.60 4.48 23.41
C MET A 49 8.09 3.89 22.09
N GLN A 50 7.64 4.39 20.93
CA GLN A 50 8.03 3.80 19.64
C GLN A 50 9.21 4.54 19.02
N ARG A 51 10.40 3.90 19.03
CA ARG A 51 11.59 4.35 18.28
C ARG A 51 11.48 4.14 16.77
N GLN A 52 10.49 3.37 16.32
CA GLN A 52 10.31 2.94 14.94
C GLN A 52 8.83 3.06 14.58
N VAL A 53 8.53 3.66 13.43
CA VAL A 53 7.17 3.82 12.92
C VAL A 53 6.86 2.62 12.01
N PHE A 54 5.77 1.91 12.29
CA PHE A 54 5.30 0.76 11.51
C PHE A 54 3.86 0.99 11.07
N ALA A 55 3.53 0.58 9.85
CA ALA A 55 2.16 0.63 9.34
C ALA A 55 1.45 -0.70 9.60
N VAL A 56 0.45 -0.72 10.48
CA VAL A 56 -0.43 -1.88 10.68
C VAL A 56 -1.66 -1.71 9.78
N ILE A 57 -1.90 -2.66 8.88
CA ILE A 57 -2.98 -2.57 7.90
C ILE A 57 -4.05 -3.62 8.16
N ASP A 58 -5.30 -3.18 8.25
CA ASP A 58 -6.51 -3.99 8.15
C ASP A 58 -7.14 -3.83 6.76
N TYR A 59 -7.34 -4.94 6.05
CA TYR A 59 -8.04 -5.00 4.77
C TYR A 59 -9.28 -5.92 4.85
N GLY A 60 -9.78 -6.19 6.05
CA GLY A 60 -10.87 -7.11 6.34
C GLY A 60 -10.40 -8.51 6.76
N GLN A 61 -9.10 -8.72 6.97
CA GLN A 61 -8.60 -9.98 7.50
C GLN A 61 -8.89 -10.12 9.00
N PRO A 62 -8.95 -11.34 9.56
CA PRO A 62 -9.00 -11.52 11.00
C PRO A 62 -7.78 -10.90 11.69
N ILE A 63 -8.01 -10.00 12.64
CA ILE A 63 -6.98 -9.39 13.49
C ILE A 63 -7.21 -9.79 14.93
N ARG A 64 -6.13 -10.23 15.60
CA ARG A 64 -6.07 -10.37 17.06
C ARG A 64 -5.16 -9.29 17.61
N TRP A 65 -5.59 -8.59 18.65
CA TRP A 65 -4.82 -7.48 19.25
C TRP A 65 -3.40 -7.89 19.70
N GLY A 66 -3.17 -9.15 20.09
CA GLY A 66 -1.84 -9.68 20.40
C GLY A 66 -0.93 -9.91 19.19
N GLU A 67 -1.48 -9.88 17.98
CA GLU A 67 -0.83 -10.26 16.72
C GLU A 67 -0.65 -9.06 15.76
N LEU A 68 -0.87 -7.82 16.21
CA LEU A 68 -0.74 -6.59 15.39
C LEU A 68 0.58 -6.52 14.61
N ARG A 69 1.66 -7.11 15.13
CA ARG A 69 2.96 -7.17 14.42
C ARG A 69 2.89 -7.95 13.11
N LEU A 70 2.06 -8.99 13.02
CA LEU A 70 1.88 -9.80 11.81
C LEU A 70 1.11 -9.05 10.71
N HIS A 71 0.40 -8.00 11.09
CA HIS A 71 -0.39 -7.15 10.19
C HIS A 71 0.38 -5.91 9.73
N ARG A 72 1.70 -5.85 9.99
CA ARG A 72 2.56 -4.77 9.50
C ARG A 72 2.86 -4.94 8.03
N ILE A 73 3.03 -3.81 7.33
CA ILE A 73 3.57 -3.81 5.97
C ILE A 73 4.98 -4.41 5.99
N GLN A 74 5.25 -5.31 5.04
CA GLN A 74 6.52 -6.02 4.91
C GLN A 74 7.37 -5.46 3.76
N ASP A 75 8.69 -5.57 3.88
CA ASP A 75 9.65 -5.33 2.81
C ASP A 75 9.75 -6.53 1.84
N GLU A 76 10.54 -6.37 0.78
CA GLU A 76 10.78 -7.42 -0.23
C GLU A 76 11.36 -8.72 0.35
N ASN A 77 11.96 -8.65 1.54
CA ASN A 77 12.53 -9.79 2.27
C ASN A 77 11.55 -10.35 3.33
N ARG A 78 10.27 -9.94 3.30
CA ARG A 78 9.21 -10.32 4.26
C ARG A 78 9.47 -9.88 5.70
N ARG A 79 10.26 -8.83 5.92
CA ARG A 79 10.49 -8.24 7.25
C ARG A 79 9.62 -7.01 7.45
N ASP A 80 9.28 -6.68 8.70
CA ASP A 80 8.53 -5.45 9.01
C ASP A 80 9.22 -4.22 8.40
N ARG A 81 8.50 -3.49 7.55
CA ARG A 81 8.99 -2.25 6.96
C ARG A 81 8.94 -1.13 8.01
N VAL A 82 10.08 -0.49 8.24
CA VAL A 82 10.18 0.70 9.09
C VAL A 82 9.98 1.94 8.24
N PHE A 83 9.14 2.85 8.73
CA PHE A 83 8.88 4.15 8.13
C PHE A 83 9.54 5.27 8.93
N GLY A 84 9.84 6.39 8.26
CA GLY A 84 10.43 7.56 8.92
C GLY A 84 9.41 8.37 9.73
N SER A 85 8.14 8.37 9.30
CA SER A 85 7.03 9.08 9.94
C SER A 85 5.69 8.52 9.45
N GLU A 86 4.60 8.95 10.07
CA GLU A 86 3.25 8.69 9.57
C GLU A 86 3.08 9.19 8.12
N MET A 87 3.60 10.39 7.80
CA MET A 87 3.54 10.94 6.44
C MET A 87 4.30 10.08 5.42
N ASP A 88 5.36 9.37 5.83
CA ASP A 88 6.05 8.41 4.98
C ASP A 88 5.13 7.21 4.63
N ILE A 89 4.32 6.75 5.59
CA ILE A 89 3.29 5.73 5.35
C ILE A 89 2.25 6.23 4.34
N PHE A 90 1.74 7.45 4.52
CA PHE A 90 0.75 8.05 3.61
C PHE A 90 1.28 8.16 2.18
N ASN A 91 2.51 8.66 2.04
CA ASN A 91 3.16 8.77 0.73
C ASN A 91 3.40 7.39 0.09
N PHE A 92 3.79 6.40 0.90
CA PHE A 92 3.95 5.03 0.43
C PHE A 92 2.62 4.45 -0.07
N LEU A 93 1.56 4.54 0.73
CA LEU A 93 0.22 4.06 0.35
C LEU A 93 -0.31 4.78 -0.90
N HIS A 94 -0.12 6.11 -0.98
CA HIS A 94 -0.51 6.89 -2.16
C HIS A 94 0.18 6.45 -3.44
N LYS A 95 1.50 6.24 -3.40
CA LYS A 95 2.28 5.71 -4.53
C LYS A 95 1.83 4.32 -4.97
N ASN A 96 1.24 3.55 -4.04
CA ASN A 96 0.72 2.20 -4.29
C ASN A 96 -0.79 2.19 -4.57
N GLY A 97 -1.36 3.33 -4.97
CA GLY A 97 -2.73 3.39 -5.44
C GLY A 97 -3.77 3.43 -4.31
N TRP A 98 -3.42 3.84 -3.09
CA TRP A 98 -4.36 4.03 -1.99
C TRP A 98 -4.56 5.52 -1.69
N VAL A 99 -5.80 5.98 -1.69
CA VAL A 99 -6.17 7.37 -1.46
C VAL A 99 -6.76 7.50 -0.07
N HIS A 100 -6.20 8.37 0.77
CA HIS A 100 -6.76 8.66 2.09
C HIS A 100 -8.14 9.29 1.95
N GLU A 101 -9.12 8.78 2.71
CA GLU A 101 -10.50 9.28 2.70
C GLU A 101 -10.93 9.87 4.05
N MET A 102 -10.51 9.25 5.15
CA MET A 102 -11.01 9.61 6.48
C MET A 102 -10.01 9.25 7.57
N THR A 103 -10.03 10.04 8.64
CA THR A 103 -9.34 9.73 9.89
C THR A 103 -10.34 9.82 11.03
N PHE A 104 -10.32 8.87 11.96
CA PHE A 104 -11.02 8.98 13.24
C PHE A 104 -10.16 8.41 14.36
N ALA A 105 -10.36 8.92 15.58
CA ALA A 105 -9.69 8.42 16.77
C ALA A 105 -10.69 7.68 17.64
N LYS A 106 -10.27 6.55 18.20
CA LYS A 106 -11.04 5.79 19.19
C LYS A 106 -10.09 5.22 20.23
N GLU A 107 -10.39 5.51 21.50
CA GLU A 107 -9.54 5.15 22.63
C GLU A 107 -8.11 5.68 22.46
N ALA A 108 -7.10 4.82 22.47
CA ALA A 108 -5.70 5.18 22.29
C ALA A 108 -5.19 4.93 20.86
N CYS A 109 -6.08 4.79 19.88
CA CYS A 109 -5.71 4.50 18.48
C CYS A 109 -6.29 5.55 17.53
N VAL A 110 -5.53 5.86 16.49
CA VAL A 110 -6.00 6.57 15.29
C VAL A 110 -6.17 5.56 14.18
N TYR A 111 -7.26 5.71 13.45
CA TYR A 111 -7.63 4.89 12.33
C TYR A 111 -7.70 5.78 11.09
N HIS A 112 -6.96 5.41 10.06
CA HIS A 112 -6.99 6.12 8.78
C HIS A 112 -7.52 5.18 7.71
N ILE A 113 -8.62 5.57 7.08
CA ILE A 113 -9.22 4.82 5.99
C ILE A 113 -8.62 5.30 4.68
N PHE A 114 -8.13 4.36 3.88
CA PHE A 114 -7.70 4.57 2.52
C PHE A 114 -8.54 3.72 1.57
N ARG A 115 -8.92 4.30 0.43
CA ARG A 115 -9.60 3.61 -0.64
C ARG A 115 -8.69 3.39 -1.84
N ARG A 116 -8.82 2.25 -2.50
CA ARG A 116 -8.13 1.98 -3.76
C ARG A 116 -8.48 3.03 -4.80
N LYS A 117 -7.46 3.61 -5.42
CA LYS A 117 -7.59 4.47 -6.60
C LYS A 117 -8.16 3.61 -7.72
N ARG A 118 -9.35 3.95 -8.21
CA ARG A 118 -9.83 3.38 -9.47
C ARG A 118 -8.98 3.97 -10.59
N ASP A 119 -8.49 3.13 -11.49
CA ASP A 119 -7.82 3.61 -12.70
C ASP A 119 -8.73 4.63 -13.38
N GLN A 120 -8.25 5.87 -13.53
CA GLN A 120 -8.87 6.84 -14.41
C GLN A 120 -8.58 6.41 -15.86
N GLY A 121 -9.24 5.34 -16.30
CA GLY A 121 -9.11 4.76 -17.64
C GLY A 121 -10.45 4.40 -18.28
N GLY A 122 -11.57 4.87 -17.73
CA GLY A 122 -12.91 4.47 -18.19
C GLY A 122 -14.02 5.53 -18.07
N ALA A 123 -13.67 6.81 -17.92
CA ALA A 123 -14.65 7.90 -17.86
C ALA A 123 -14.21 9.07 -18.76
N ASP A 124 -14.10 8.78 -20.05
CA ASP A 124 -14.44 9.70 -21.15
C ASP A 124 -14.32 8.90 -22.47
N LYS A 125 -15.46 8.38 -22.92
CA LYS A 125 -15.70 7.98 -24.30
C LYS A 125 -17.06 8.52 -24.71
#